data_AF-A0A101VAG9-F1
#
_entry.id   AF-A0A101VAG9-F1
#
_cell.length_a   1.000
_cell.length_b   1.000
_cell.length_c   1.000
_cell.angle_alpha   90.00
_cell.angle_beta   90.00
_cell.angle_gamma   90.00
#
_symmetry.space_group_name_H-M   'P 1'
#
loop_
_entity.id
_entity.type
_entity.pdbx_description
1 polymer ?
#
loop_
_entity_poly.entity_id
_entity_poly.type
_entity_poly.pdbx_seq_one_letter_code
_entity_poly.pdbx_strand_id
1 'polypeptide(L)'
;MTTDFVTLIKDDDCVRGLKIIEDGQDVLVKAGVSQVAAKNLLGKLGVSSICNILGAIKMAKHLRLGPDDNVVTIATDGFDRYPSVIEELKERYLEHEGMVLERWFNDIFLKADEENIYDFRRSDNKEQLFKQKEKDWLPFGYSKEYIDSMRSMNFWEEEFAKIEKYDKMITEQR
;
A
#
# COMPACT_ATOMS: atom_id res chain seq x y z
N MET A 1 14.78 13.33 -0.52
CA MET A 1 13.67 12.39 -0.31
C MET A 1 12.35 13.13 -0.36
N THR A 2 11.34 12.60 -1.04
CA THR A 2 10.04 13.25 -1.27
C THR A 2 8.91 12.70 -0.39
N THR A 3 9.19 11.71 0.46
CA THR A 3 8.21 11.12 1.39
C THR A 3 7.79 12.14 2.46
N ASP A 4 6.48 12.37 2.56
CA ASP A 4 5.91 13.27 3.55
C ASP A 4 5.38 12.55 4.78
N PHE A 5 4.81 11.35 4.63
CA PHE A 5 4.30 10.53 5.72
C PHE A 5 4.72 9.08 5.57
N VAL A 6 4.89 8.40 6.70
CA VAL A 6 5.04 6.95 6.79
C VAL A 6 4.03 6.44 7.79
N THR A 7 3.31 5.36 7.46
CA THR A 7 2.36 4.71 8.37
C THR A 7 2.68 3.22 8.47
N LEU A 8 2.55 2.66 9.67
CA LEU A 8 2.59 1.21 9.87
C LEU A 8 1.21 0.62 9.62
N ILE A 9 1.14 -0.39 8.75
CA ILE A 9 -0.05 -1.21 8.53
C ILE A 9 0.30 -2.65 8.92
N LYS A 10 -0.59 -3.30 9.68
CA LYS A 10 -0.39 -4.70 10.09
C LYS A 10 -0.71 -5.62 8.92
N ASP A 11 0.19 -6.54 8.64
CA ASP A 11 0.03 -7.51 7.55
C ASP A 11 -1.26 -8.34 7.69
N ASP A 12 -1.57 -8.79 8.91
CA ASP A 12 -2.79 -9.57 9.17
C ASP A 12 -4.09 -8.79 8.90
N ASP A 13 -4.08 -7.46 9.04
CA ASP A 13 -5.22 -6.62 8.66
C ASP A 13 -5.38 -6.58 7.14
N CYS A 14 -4.29 -6.60 6.40
CA CYS A 14 -4.30 -6.67 4.94
C CYS A 14 -4.84 -8.02 4.46
N VAL A 15 -4.42 -9.13 5.05
CA VAL A 15 -4.89 -10.47 4.67
C VAL A 15 -6.36 -10.67 5.01
N ARG A 16 -6.79 -10.26 6.22
CA ARG A 16 -8.23 -10.28 6.58
C ARG A 16 -9.05 -9.33 5.72
N GLY A 17 -8.52 -8.15 5.41
CA GLY A 17 -9.11 -7.20 4.46
C GLY A 17 -9.32 -7.83 3.08
N LEU A 18 -8.32 -8.57 2.59
CA LEU A 18 -8.42 -9.29 1.32
C LEU A 18 -9.54 -10.35 1.36
N LYS A 19 -9.61 -11.15 2.43
CA LYS A 19 -10.68 -12.13 2.64
C LYS A 19 -12.08 -11.50 2.63
N ILE A 20 -12.24 -10.30 3.20
CA ILE A 20 -13.50 -9.55 3.16
C ILE A 20 -13.85 -9.13 1.73
N ILE A 21 -12.87 -8.62 0.95
CA ILE A 21 -13.14 -8.19 -0.42
C ILE A 21 -13.59 -9.36 -1.30
N GLU A 22 -12.95 -10.52 -1.16
CA GLU A 22 -13.24 -11.70 -1.99
C GLU A 22 -14.55 -12.39 -1.57
N ASP A 23 -14.77 -12.58 -0.27
CA ASP A 23 -15.87 -13.44 0.22
C ASP A 23 -16.99 -12.66 0.92
N GLY A 24 -16.80 -11.36 1.16
CA GLY A 24 -17.69 -10.51 1.96
C GLY A 24 -18.51 -9.51 1.14
N GLN A 25 -18.92 -9.85 -0.08
CA GLN A 25 -19.70 -8.94 -0.94
C GLN A 25 -20.93 -8.36 -0.26
N ASP A 26 -21.68 -9.18 0.48
CA ASP A 26 -22.85 -8.71 1.24
C ASP A 26 -22.48 -7.69 2.32
N VAL A 27 -21.31 -7.84 2.93
CA VAL A 27 -20.77 -6.89 3.93
C VAL A 27 -20.45 -5.56 3.25
N LEU A 28 -19.80 -5.58 2.08
CA LEU A 28 -19.51 -4.37 1.30
C LEU A 28 -20.79 -3.65 0.87
N VAL A 29 -21.79 -4.41 0.41
CA VAL A 29 -23.07 -3.85 -0.01
C VAL A 29 -23.82 -3.22 1.17
N LYS A 30 -23.86 -3.88 2.33
CA LYS A 30 -24.41 -3.31 3.57
C LYS A 30 -23.68 -2.03 3.99
N ALA A 31 -22.38 -1.94 3.74
CA ALA A 31 -21.55 -0.77 4.02
C ALA A 31 -21.72 0.38 3.00
N GLY A 32 -22.55 0.21 1.96
CA GLY A 32 -22.88 1.24 0.98
C GLY A 32 -22.13 1.13 -0.35
N VAL A 33 -21.31 0.09 -0.56
CA VAL A 33 -20.70 -0.18 -1.87
C VAL A 33 -21.78 -0.72 -2.82
N SER A 34 -21.85 -0.23 -4.05
CA SER A 34 -22.84 -0.75 -5.01
C SER A 34 -22.55 -2.22 -5.33
N GLN A 35 -23.61 -3.01 -5.56
CA GLN A 35 -23.46 -4.43 -5.89
C GLN A 35 -22.56 -4.67 -7.12
N VAL A 36 -22.65 -3.79 -8.12
CA VAL A 36 -21.80 -3.84 -9.32
C VAL A 36 -20.33 -3.59 -8.96
N ALA A 37 -20.05 -2.58 -8.13
CA ALA A 37 -18.68 -2.29 -7.70
C ALA A 37 -18.11 -3.43 -6.85
N ALA A 38 -18.86 -3.93 -5.87
CA ALA A 38 -18.43 -5.06 -5.03
C ALA A 38 -18.09 -6.30 -5.87
N LYS A 39 -18.91 -6.64 -6.86
CA LYS A 39 -18.65 -7.75 -7.79
C LYS A 39 -17.41 -7.50 -8.66
N ASN A 40 -17.17 -6.26 -9.09
CA ASN A 40 -16.04 -5.93 -9.95
C ASN A 40 -14.69 -5.97 -9.22
N LEU A 41 -14.67 -5.92 -7.89
CA LEU A 41 -13.44 -6.01 -7.09
C LEU A 41 -12.89 -7.44 -6.97
N LEU A 42 -13.73 -8.46 -7.20
CA LEU A 42 -13.35 -9.86 -7.05
C LEU A 42 -12.16 -10.23 -7.93
N GLY A 43 -11.17 -10.86 -7.31
CA GLY A 43 -9.94 -11.29 -7.96
C GLY A 43 -9.05 -10.14 -8.46
N LYS A 44 -9.38 -8.86 -8.15
CA LYS A 44 -8.64 -7.69 -8.65
C LYS A 44 -7.61 -7.15 -7.67
N LEU A 45 -7.80 -7.41 -6.38
CA LEU A 45 -6.94 -6.87 -5.34
C LEU A 45 -6.10 -7.97 -4.71
N GLY A 46 -4.86 -7.66 -4.39
CA GLY A 46 -3.98 -8.46 -3.54
C GLY A 46 -3.75 -7.81 -2.18
N VAL A 47 -2.92 -8.45 -1.36
CA VAL A 47 -2.61 -7.99 0.01
C VAL A 47 -1.99 -6.58 0.00
N SER A 48 -1.13 -6.27 -0.97
CA SER A 48 -0.46 -4.97 -1.08
C SER A 48 -1.45 -3.87 -1.46
N SER A 49 -2.45 -4.18 -2.28
CA SER A 49 -3.55 -3.29 -2.63
C SER A 49 -4.39 -2.95 -1.40
N ILE A 50 -4.67 -3.93 -0.54
CA ILE A 50 -5.36 -3.68 0.73
C ILE A 50 -4.51 -2.79 1.65
N CYS A 51 -3.19 -3.03 1.72
CA CYS A 51 -2.27 -2.16 2.46
C CYS A 51 -2.37 -0.70 2.02
N ASN A 52 -2.40 -0.44 0.71
CA ASN A 52 -2.57 0.89 0.14
C ASN A 52 -3.95 1.51 0.44
N ILE A 53 -5.01 0.70 0.47
CA ILE A 53 -6.36 1.16 0.86
C ILE A 53 -6.38 1.54 2.34
N LEU A 54 -5.80 0.73 3.22
CA LEU A 54 -5.72 1.04 4.66
C LEU A 54 -4.86 2.28 4.92
N GLY A 55 -3.72 2.40 4.23
CA GLY A 55 -2.90 3.61 4.27
C GLY A 55 -3.70 4.84 3.84
N ALA A 56 -4.47 4.74 2.76
CA ALA A 56 -5.32 5.83 2.27
C ALA A 56 -6.41 6.21 3.30
N ILE A 57 -7.07 5.24 3.93
CA ILE A 57 -8.07 5.48 4.97
C ILE A 57 -7.45 6.19 6.18
N LYS A 58 -6.32 5.68 6.69
CA LYS A 58 -5.61 6.29 7.82
C LYS A 58 -5.17 7.72 7.50
N MET A 59 -4.63 7.95 6.30
CA MET A 59 -4.20 9.29 5.88
C MET A 59 -5.38 10.25 5.68
N ALA A 60 -6.50 9.77 5.13
CA ALA A 60 -7.70 10.59 5.00
C ALA A 60 -8.22 11.08 6.35
N LYS A 61 -8.22 10.19 7.36
CA LYS A 61 -8.57 10.54 8.75
C LYS A 61 -7.56 11.51 9.37
N HIS A 62 -6.27 11.19 9.28
CA HIS A 62 -5.18 11.98 9.85
C HIS A 62 -5.11 13.41 9.28
N LEU A 63 -5.30 13.55 7.97
CA LEU A 63 -5.32 14.85 7.29
C LEU A 63 -6.68 15.54 7.40
N ARG A 64 -7.68 14.90 8.01
CA ARG A 64 -9.05 15.39 8.18
C ARG A 64 -9.70 15.79 6.86
N LEU A 65 -9.53 14.94 5.85
CA LEU A 65 -10.12 15.14 4.53
C LEU A 65 -11.66 15.10 4.62
N GLY A 66 -12.29 16.04 3.93
CA GLY A 66 -13.74 16.18 3.87
C GLY A 66 -14.36 15.44 2.67
N PRO A 67 -15.69 15.55 2.52
CA PRO A 67 -16.42 14.91 1.43
C PRO A 67 -16.05 15.45 0.03
N ASP A 68 -15.47 16.65 -0.05
CA ASP A 68 -15.05 17.28 -1.31
C ASP A 68 -13.59 16.98 -1.68
N ASP A 69 -12.86 16.27 -0.80
CA ASP A 69 -11.45 15.90 -1.02
C ASP A 69 -11.35 14.53 -1.70
N ASN A 70 -10.50 14.44 -2.71
CA ASN A 70 -10.26 13.18 -3.43
C ASN A 70 -9.11 12.40 -2.80
N VAL A 71 -9.35 11.11 -2.56
CA VAL A 71 -8.31 10.16 -2.15
C VAL A 71 -8.07 9.19 -3.29
N VAL A 72 -6.87 9.21 -3.85
CA VAL A 72 -6.44 8.29 -4.91
C VAL A 72 -5.39 7.36 -4.33
N THR A 73 -5.58 6.06 -4.52
CA THR A 73 -4.64 5.02 -4.11
C THR A 73 -4.45 4.00 -5.24
N ILE A 74 -3.45 3.13 -5.10
CA ILE A 74 -3.01 2.23 -6.17
C ILE A 74 -3.29 0.78 -5.77
N ALA A 75 -3.97 0.04 -6.65
CA ALA A 75 -4.03 -1.42 -6.59
C ALA A 75 -2.79 -2.00 -7.26
N THR A 76 -1.83 -2.44 -6.45
CA THR A 76 -0.48 -2.84 -6.90
C THR A 76 -0.36 -4.30 -7.32
N ASP A 77 -1.31 -5.14 -6.93
CA ASP A 77 -1.26 -6.59 -7.05
C ASP A 77 -2.67 -7.20 -7.13
N GLY A 78 -2.76 -8.40 -7.71
CA GLY A 78 -4.00 -9.16 -7.84
C GLY A 78 -4.08 -10.34 -6.87
N PHE A 79 -5.28 -10.92 -6.76
CA PHE A 79 -5.57 -12.02 -5.83
C PHE A 79 -4.84 -13.33 -6.19
N ASP A 80 -4.52 -13.52 -7.47
CA ASP A 80 -3.87 -14.70 -8.03
C ASP A 80 -2.55 -15.08 -7.34
N ARG A 81 -1.91 -14.13 -6.65
CA ARG A 81 -0.67 -14.30 -5.90
C ARG A 81 -0.84 -14.83 -4.48
N TYR A 82 -2.04 -14.80 -3.92
CA TYR A 82 -2.31 -15.02 -2.50
C TYR A 82 -3.12 -16.26 -2.08
N PRO A 83 -3.37 -17.31 -2.91
CA PRO A 83 -4.12 -18.48 -2.45
C PRO A 83 -3.55 -19.14 -1.18
N SER A 84 -2.24 -19.36 -1.08
CA SER A 84 -1.63 -20.01 0.10
C SER A 84 -1.79 -19.18 1.37
N VAL A 85 -1.68 -17.87 1.27
CA VAL A 85 -1.84 -16.94 2.41
C VAL A 85 -3.28 -16.96 2.93
N ILE A 86 -4.26 -17.11 2.04
CA ILE A 86 -5.66 -17.26 2.43
C ILE A 86 -5.92 -18.62 3.10
N GLU A 87 -5.31 -19.71 2.62
CA GLU A 87 -5.42 -21.00 3.29
C GLU A 87 -4.78 -20.97 4.69
N GLU A 88 -3.58 -20.39 4.84
CA GLU A 88 -2.95 -20.18 6.15
C GLU A 88 -3.82 -19.31 7.09
N LEU A 89 -4.53 -18.31 6.55
CA LEU A 89 -5.50 -17.53 7.33
C LEU A 89 -6.64 -18.41 7.86
N LYS A 90 -7.16 -19.33 7.04
CA LYS A 90 -8.23 -20.26 7.46
C LYS A 90 -7.74 -21.24 8.53
N GLU A 91 -6.48 -21.65 8.48
CA GLU A 91 -5.88 -22.49 9.54
C GLU A 91 -5.72 -21.73 10.87
N ARG A 92 -5.39 -20.44 10.81
CA ARG A 92 -5.20 -19.60 12.02
C ARG A 92 -6.51 -19.17 12.68
N TYR A 93 -7.59 -19.02 11.92
CA TYR A 93 -8.88 -18.53 12.41
C TYR A 93 -9.98 -19.59 12.25
N LEU A 94 -10.54 -20.05 13.37
CA LEU A 94 -11.62 -21.05 13.38
C LEU A 94 -12.90 -20.58 12.65
N GLU A 95 -13.18 -19.28 12.69
CA GLU A 95 -14.32 -18.67 12.01
C GLU A 95 -13.83 -17.55 11.09
N HIS A 96 -14.26 -17.58 9.83
CA HIS A 96 -13.79 -16.65 8.79
C HIS A 96 -14.88 -16.35 7.73
N GLU A 97 -16.15 -16.48 8.11
CA GLU A 97 -17.33 -16.31 7.25
C GLU A 97 -18.45 -15.56 7.97
N GLY A 98 -19.47 -15.13 7.20
CA GLY A 98 -20.69 -14.54 7.74
C GLY A 98 -20.42 -13.34 8.64
N MET A 99 -20.95 -13.38 9.87
CA MET A 99 -20.83 -12.29 10.85
C MET A 99 -19.37 -11.95 11.20
N VAL A 100 -18.43 -12.88 11.05
CA VAL A 100 -17.02 -12.61 11.33
C VAL A 100 -16.43 -11.65 10.29
N LEU A 101 -16.81 -11.80 9.02
CA LEU A 101 -16.38 -10.86 7.97
C LEU A 101 -16.94 -9.46 8.23
N GLU A 102 -18.17 -9.37 8.73
CA GLU A 102 -18.78 -8.09 9.12
C GLU A 102 -18.05 -7.45 10.30
N ARG A 103 -17.67 -8.23 11.31
CA ARG A 103 -16.84 -7.75 12.42
C ARG A 103 -15.47 -7.27 11.93
N TRP A 104 -14.78 -8.08 11.13
CA TRP A 104 -13.47 -7.71 10.60
C TRP A 104 -13.55 -6.46 9.73
N PHE A 105 -14.59 -6.30 8.90
CA PHE A 105 -14.78 -5.09 8.10
C PHE A 105 -14.88 -3.84 8.97
N ASN A 106 -15.68 -3.91 10.04
CA ASN A 106 -15.79 -2.83 11.00
C ASN A 106 -14.45 -2.50 11.67
N ASP A 107 -13.74 -3.52 12.15
CA ASP A 107 -12.49 -3.33 12.90
C ASP A 107 -11.33 -2.85 12.00
N ILE A 108 -11.25 -3.36 10.77
CA ILE A 108 -10.14 -3.09 9.84
C ILE A 108 -10.35 -1.80 9.06
N PHE A 109 -11.53 -1.59 8.45
CA PHE A 109 -11.75 -0.45 7.57
C PHE A 109 -12.38 0.73 8.30
N LEU A 110 -13.49 0.52 9.02
CA LEU A 110 -14.21 1.63 9.64
C LEU A 110 -13.50 2.18 10.88
N LYS A 111 -12.95 1.30 11.71
CA LYS A 111 -12.23 1.66 12.95
C LYS A 111 -10.72 1.86 12.77
N ALA A 112 -10.20 1.84 11.54
CA ALA A 112 -8.80 2.16 11.29
C ALA A 112 -8.41 3.46 12.01
N ASP A 113 -7.52 3.37 12.99
CA ASP A 113 -7.10 4.50 13.83
C ASP A 113 -6.04 5.36 13.12
N GLU A 114 -5.61 6.44 13.76
CA GLU A 114 -4.53 7.31 13.29
C GLU A 114 -3.18 7.02 13.98
N GLU A 115 -3.07 5.89 14.69
CA GLU A 115 -1.83 5.52 15.37
C GLU A 115 -0.75 5.11 14.37
N ASN A 116 0.52 5.27 14.78
CA ASN A 116 1.70 4.90 14.01
C ASN A 116 1.85 5.63 12.66
N ILE A 117 1.34 6.87 12.59
CA ILE A 117 1.59 7.81 11.49
C ILE A 117 2.74 8.73 11.89
N TYR A 118 3.74 8.82 11.04
CA TYR A 118 4.95 9.60 11.25
C TYR A 118 5.04 10.70 10.19
N ASP A 119 5.14 11.96 10.64
CA ASP A 119 5.26 13.13 9.78
C ASP A 119 6.74 13.41 9.47
N PHE A 120 7.08 13.25 8.20
CA PHE A 120 8.40 13.44 7.64
C PHE A 120 8.48 14.69 6.76
N ARG A 121 7.51 15.61 6.78
CA ARG A 121 7.55 16.83 5.93
C ARG A 121 8.71 17.75 6.27
N ARG A 122 9.14 17.79 7.53
CA ARG A 122 10.30 18.58 7.97
C ARG A 122 11.61 17.96 7.52
N SER A 123 12.57 18.80 7.13
CA SER A 123 13.86 18.38 6.57
C SER A 123 14.70 17.52 7.50
N ASP A 124 14.69 17.81 8.81
CA ASP A 124 15.36 17.02 9.85
C ASP A 124 14.80 15.60 9.95
N ASN A 125 13.49 15.44 9.81
CA ASN A 125 12.87 14.12 9.74
C ASN A 125 13.20 13.41 8.42
N LYS A 126 13.17 14.10 7.27
CA LYS A 126 13.57 13.51 5.97
C LYS A 126 15.00 12.97 5.99
N GLU A 127 15.89 13.61 6.74
CA GLU A 127 17.26 13.15 6.93
C GLU A 127 17.33 11.79 7.66
N GLN A 128 16.40 11.50 8.57
CA GLN A 128 16.34 10.21 9.25
C GLN A 128 16.04 9.07 8.26
N LEU A 129 15.08 9.30 7.36
CA LEU A 129 14.76 8.31 6.31
C LEU A 129 15.94 8.11 5.35
N PHE A 130 16.66 9.18 5.02
CA PHE A 130 17.84 9.07 4.18
C PHE A 130 18.96 8.29 4.86
N LYS A 131 19.22 8.54 6.15
CA LYS A 131 20.20 7.77 6.93
C LYS A 131 19.81 6.30 7.05
N GLN A 132 18.52 6.01 7.19
CA GLN A 132 18.02 4.64 7.18
C GLN A 132 18.31 3.97 5.84
N LYS A 133 18.03 4.65 4.72
CA LYS A 133 18.41 4.17 3.38
C LYS A 133 19.91 3.92 3.25
N GLU A 134 20.76 4.85 3.68
CA GLU A 134 22.23 4.68 3.65
C GLU A 134 22.64 3.44 4.43
N LYS A 135 22.15 3.29 5.66
CA LYS A 135 22.41 2.13 6.53
C LYS A 135 21.99 0.82 5.87
N ASP A 136 20.86 0.79 5.17
CA ASP A 136 20.33 -0.42 4.55
C ASP A 136 21.04 -0.75 3.23
N TRP A 137 21.46 0.25 2.46
CA TRP A 137 22.01 0.06 1.12
C TRP A 137 23.52 -0.17 1.10
N LEU A 138 24.28 0.41 2.05
CA LEU A 138 25.72 0.17 2.13
C LEU A 138 26.08 -1.34 2.24
N PRO A 139 25.38 -2.16 3.06
CA PRO A 139 25.59 -3.62 3.09
C PRO A 139 25.32 -4.34 1.77
N PHE A 140 24.48 -3.78 0.89
CA PHE A 140 24.23 -4.32 -0.45
C PHE A 140 25.28 -3.91 -1.49
N GLY A 141 26.33 -3.17 -1.08
CA GLY A 141 27.47 -2.82 -1.93
C GLY A 141 27.33 -1.49 -2.68
N TYR A 142 26.30 -0.70 -2.40
CA TYR A 142 26.18 0.65 -2.95
C TYR A 142 27.22 1.58 -2.30
N SER A 143 27.84 2.47 -3.07
CA SER A 143 28.75 3.47 -2.50
C SER A 143 27.98 4.60 -1.83
N LYS A 144 28.59 5.23 -0.83
CA LYS A 144 27.99 6.36 -0.15
C LYS A 144 27.79 7.54 -1.12
N GLU A 145 28.75 7.79 -1.99
CA GLU A 145 28.69 8.85 -3.00
C GLU A 145 27.50 8.67 -3.94
N TYR A 146 27.22 7.42 -4.34
CA TYR A 146 26.06 7.09 -5.16
C TYR A 146 24.76 7.36 -4.40
N ILE A 147 24.66 6.92 -3.14
CA ILE A 147 23.47 7.17 -2.31
C ILE A 147 23.26 8.67 -2.11
N ASP A 148 24.31 9.42 -1.75
CA ASP A 148 24.29 10.87 -1.56
C ASP A 148 23.88 11.64 -2.83
N SER A 149 24.24 11.15 -4.03
CA SER A 149 23.78 11.74 -5.29
C SER A 149 22.26 11.78 -5.41
N MET A 150 21.55 10.80 -4.81
CA MET A 150 20.08 10.70 -4.81
C MET A 150 19.39 11.75 -3.94
N ARG A 151 20.14 12.57 -3.19
CA ARG A 151 19.59 13.72 -2.47
C ARG A 151 19.13 14.81 -3.43
N SER A 152 19.78 14.93 -4.59
CA SER A 152 19.45 15.90 -5.63
C SER A 152 18.28 15.42 -6.48
N MET A 153 17.36 16.31 -6.84
CA MET A 153 16.30 15.98 -7.81
C MET A 153 16.87 15.71 -9.20
N ASN A 154 17.98 16.38 -9.58
CA ASN A 154 18.64 16.16 -10.86
C ASN A 154 19.02 14.69 -11.08
N PHE A 155 19.44 13.97 -10.01
CA PHE A 155 19.71 12.54 -10.11
C PHE A 155 18.48 11.76 -10.62
N TRP A 156 17.30 12.06 -10.06
CA TRP A 156 16.06 11.37 -10.42
C TRP A 156 15.55 11.77 -11.81
N GLU A 157 15.75 13.03 -12.19
CA GLU A 157 15.45 13.52 -13.55
C GLU A 157 16.36 12.84 -14.60
N GLU A 158 17.66 12.71 -14.30
CA GLU A 158 18.62 11.99 -15.15
C GLU A 158 18.31 10.49 -15.24
N GLU A 159 17.93 9.83 -14.13
CA GLU A 159 17.47 8.44 -14.15
C GLU A 159 16.21 8.26 -15.01
N PHE A 160 15.24 9.17 -14.88
CA PHE A 160 14.02 9.15 -15.69
C PHE A 160 14.31 9.35 -17.18
N ALA A 161 15.24 10.26 -17.53
CA ALA A 161 15.63 10.51 -18.91
C ALA A 161 16.24 9.28 -19.62
N LYS A 162 16.66 8.24 -18.89
CA LYS A 162 17.19 7.00 -19.49
C LYS A 162 16.13 6.17 -20.22
N ILE A 163 14.83 6.46 -20.03
CA ILE A 163 13.73 5.77 -20.73
C ILE A 163 13.97 5.74 -22.24
N GLU A 164 14.31 6.86 -22.87
CA GLU A 164 14.54 6.94 -24.31
C GLU A 164 15.64 5.98 -24.78
N LYS A 165 16.71 5.87 -23.99
CA LYS A 165 17.82 4.96 -24.27
C LYS A 165 17.37 3.51 -24.15
N TYR A 166 16.63 3.17 -23.09
CA TYR A 166 16.14 1.81 -22.89
C TYR A 166 15.14 1.40 -23.98
N ASP A 167 14.22 2.29 -24.37
CA ASP A 167 13.25 2.04 -25.44
C ASP A 167 13.94 1.74 -26.78
N LYS A 168 15.01 2.49 -27.10
CA LYS A 168 15.83 2.23 -28.29
C LYS A 168 16.48 0.85 -28.22
N MET A 169 17.12 0.52 -27.09
CA MET A 169 17.79 -0.78 -26.89
C MET A 169 16.81 -1.96 -26.99
N ILE A 170 15.60 -1.81 -26.44
CA ILE A 170 14.54 -2.84 -26.51
C ILE A 170 14.09 -3.04 -27.94
N THR A 171 13.91 -1.96 -28.70
CA THR A 171 13.46 -2.00 -30.09
C THR A 171 14.52 -2.62 -31.00
N GLU A 172 15.81 -2.34 -30.78
CA GLU A 172 16.93 -2.94 -31.53
C GLU A 172 17.12 -4.44 -31.26
N GLN A 173 16.58 -4.97 -30.15
CA GLN A 173 16.61 -6.39 -29.80
C GLN A 173 15.37 -7.17 -30.23
N ARG A 174 14.36 -6.51 -30.82
CA ARG A 174 13.15 -7.14 -31.38
C ARG A 174 13.30 -7.36 -32.88
#